data_AF-A0A3D4TDN8-F1
#
_entry.id   AF-A0A3D4TDN8-F1
#
_cell.length_a   1.000
_cell.length_b   1.000
_cell.length_c   1.000
_cell.angle_alpha   90.00
_cell.angle_beta   90.00
_cell.angle_gamma   90.00
#
_symmetry.space_group_name_H-M   'P 1'
#
loop_
_entity.id
_entity.type
_entity.pdbx_description
1 polymer ?
#
loop_
_entity_poly.entity_id
_entity_poly.type
_entity_poly.pdbx_seq_one_letter_code
_entity_poly.pdbx_strand_id
1 'polypeptide(L)'
;MRIYQQRLLWLIGLVSIIKLVVAGSIELGNDEVYYWTYALQPDLNHFDHPPMVGLLIRLSTFNLLVVNDITMRLGAIICSGLAAWLLYRTGDSLAHERTGWYAALIYLTAVYSSIIAGLF
;
A
#
# COMPACT_ATOMS: atom_id res chain seq x y z
N MET A 1 2.77 23.84 -9.08
CA MET A 1 2.11 22.51 -9.03
C MET A 1 0.63 22.73 -9.24
N ARG A 2 -0.05 21.94 -10.08
CA ARG A 2 -1.47 22.16 -10.36
C ARG A 2 -2.31 21.80 -9.11
N ILE A 3 -3.46 22.46 -8.92
CA ILE A 3 -4.20 22.41 -7.64
C ILE A 3 -4.64 21.01 -7.25
N TYR A 4 -5.07 20.18 -8.21
CA TYR A 4 -5.49 18.80 -7.95
C TYR A 4 -4.33 17.88 -7.59
N GLN A 5 -3.15 18.13 -8.15
CA GLN A 5 -1.94 17.39 -7.83
C GLN A 5 -1.49 17.65 -6.38
N GLN A 6 -1.60 18.89 -5.91
CA GLN A 6 -1.34 19.20 -4.49
C GLN A 6 -2.34 18.50 -3.57
N ARG A 7 -3.63 18.55 -3.91
CA ARG A 7 -4.69 17.84 -3.16
C ARG A 7 -4.46 16.34 -3.11
N LEU A 8 -4.01 15.74 -4.22
CA LEU A 8 -3.64 14.33 -4.30
C LEU A 8 -2.54 13.98 -3.29
N LEU A 9 -1.45 14.75 -3.25
CA LEU A 9 -0.36 14.48 -2.33
C LEU A 9 -0.80 14.60 -0.87
N TRP A 10 -1.61 15.61 -0.53
CA TRP A 10 -2.20 15.72 0.80
C TRP A 10 -3.10 14.52 1.14
N LEU A 11 -3.91 14.06 0.19
CA LEU A 11 -4.78 12.90 0.39
C LEU A 11 -3.98 11.62 0.59
N ILE A 12 -2.97 11.36 -0.24
CA ILE A 12 -2.06 10.20 -0.10
C ILE A 12 -1.36 10.26 1.26
N GLY A 13 -0.83 11.42 1.65
CA GLY A 13 -0.15 11.59 2.94
C GLY A 13 -1.08 11.32 4.12
N LEU A 14 -2.28 11.92 4.11
CA LEU A 14 -3.28 11.73 5.16
C LEU A 14 -3.68 10.26 5.31
N VAL A 15 -4.03 9.59 4.20
CA VAL A 15 -4.46 8.19 4.22
C VAL A 15 -3.31 7.27 4.63
N SER A 16 -2.08 7.55 4.19
CA SER A 16 -0.90 6.78 4.60
C SER A 16 -0.64 6.89 6.10
N ILE A 17 -0.78 8.08 6.68
CA ILE A 17 -0.66 8.28 8.14
C ILE A 17 -1.74 7.49 8.88
N ILE A 18 -3.00 7.56 8.42
CA ILE A 18 -4.09 6.77 9.02
C ILE A 18 -3.77 5.28 8.97
N LYS A 19 -3.33 4.77 7.80
CA LYS A 19 -2.93 3.36 7.64
C LYS A 19 -1.78 2.98 8.58
N LEU A 20 -0.76 3.83 8.75
CA LEU A 20 0.35 3.57 9.66
C LEU A 20 -0.09 3.51 11.13
N VAL A 21 -1.00 4.41 11.54
CA VAL A 21 -1.57 4.40 12.90
C VAL A 21 -2.35 3.11 13.14
N VAL A 22 -3.21 2.71 12.18
CA VAL A 22 -3.97 1.45 12.28
C VAL A 22 -3.02 0.25 12.29
N ALA A 23 -2.03 0.22 11.40
CA ALA A 23 -1.02 -0.85 11.31
C ALA A 23 -0.23 -1.06 12.61
N GLY A 24 0.01 -0.01 13.39
CA GLY A 24 0.65 -0.12 14.71
C GLY A 24 -0.31 -0.36 15.87
N SER A 25 -1.63 -0.36 15.62
CA SER A 25 -2.67 -0.51 16.64
C SER A 25 -3.35 -1.88 16.63
N ILE A 26 -3.10 -2.70 15.59
CA ILE A 26 -3.68 -4.03 15.42
C ILE A 26 -2.57 -5.04 15.14
N GLU A 27 -2.73 -6.25 15.69
CA GLU A 27 -1.85 -7.38 15.42
C GLU A 27 -1.96 -7.84 13.96
N LEU A 28 -0.99 -8.63 13.51
CA LEU A 28 -1.01 -9.25 12.18
C LEU A 28 -2.17 -10.24 12.03
N GLY A 29 -2.86 -10.18 10.89
CA GLY A 29 -3.85 -11.17 10.50
C GLY A 29 -3.22 -12.50 10.08
N ASN A 30 -4.05 -13.53 9.90
CA ASN A 30 -3.60 -14.88 9.52
C ASN A 30 -2.77 -14.87 8.22
N ASP A 31 -3.24 -14.15 7.21
CA ASP A 31 -2.57 -14.08 5.90
C ASP A 31 -1.23 -13.33 6.02
N GLU A 32 -1.15 -12.28 6.84
CA GLU A 32 0.07 -11.51 7.04
C GLU A 32 1.16 -12.30 7.77
N VAL A 33 0.77 -13.05 8.81
CA VAL A 33 1.68 -13.98 9.49
C VAL A 33 2.13 -15.09 8.54
N TYR A 34 1.27 -15.53 7.63
CA TYR A 34 1.65 -16.48 6.60
C TYR A 34 2.63 -15.88 5.58
N TYR A 35 2.36 -14.67 5.07
CA TYR A 35 3.23 -13.95 4.14
C TYR A 35 4.60 -13.60 4.73
N TRP A 36 4.72 -13.45 6.05
CA TRP A 36 6.01 -13.35 6.72
C TRP A 36 6.92 -14.54 6.42
N THR A 37 6.37 -15.75 6.31
CA THR A 37 7.16 -16.95 5.99
C THR A 37 7.82 -16.85 4.61
N TYR A 38 7.18 -16.16 3.66
CA TYR A 38 7.75 -15.90 2.32
C TYR A 38 8.95 -14.95 2.38
N ALA A 39 8.95 -14.04 3.35
CA ALA A 39 10.10 -13.20 3.63
C ALA A 39 11.23 -13.98 4.33
N LEU A 40 10.91 -14.94 5.19
CA LEU A 40 11.91 -15.80 5.84
C LEU A 40 12.57 -16.76 4.84
N GLN A 41 11.78 -17.38 3.99
CA GLN A 41 12.20 -18.40 3.01
C GLN A 41 11.77 -17.99 1.60
N PRO A 42 12.44 -17.02 0.95
CA PRO A 42 12.06 -16.59 -0.38
C PRO A 42 12.24 -17.72 -1.37
N ASP A 43 11.20 -17.95 -2.16
CA ASP A 43 11.24 -18.84 -3.31
C ASP A 43 10.52 -18.15 -4.47
N LEU A 44 10.95 -18.43 -5.69
CA LEU A 44 10.29 -17.91 -6.89
C LEU A 44 8.90 -18.53 -7.10
N ASN A 45 8.61 -19.66 -6.46
CA ASN A 45 7.34 -20.36 -6.59
C ASN A 45 6.88 -20.95 -5.26
N HIS A 46 6.18 -20.15 -4.44
CA HIS A 46 5.38 -20.72 -3.37
C HIS A 46 4.10 -21.32 -3.95
N PHE A 47 3.61 -22.40 -3.34
CA PHE A 47 2.54 -23.25 -3.87
C PHE A 47 1.28 -22.46 -4.27
N ASP A 48 0.99 -21.36 -3.59
CA ASP A 48 -0.22 -20.57 -3.67
C ASP A 48 0.01 -19.09 -4.04
N HIS A 49 1.25 -18.57 -3.99
CA HIS A 49 1.53 -17.14 -4.24
C HIS A 49 2.90 -16.86 -4.91
N PRO A 50 3.01 -15.80 -5.73
CA PRO A 50 4.28 -15.33 -6.27
C PRO A 50 5.14 -14.62 -5.19
N PRO A 51 6.48 -14.54 -5.35
CA PRO A 51 7.44 -14.06 -4.34
C PRO A 51 7.27 -12.60 -3.92
N MET A 52 6.48 -11.82 -4.67
CA MET A 52 6.47 -10.36 -4.56
C MET A 52 6.14 -9.88 -3.15
N VAL A 53 5.24 -10.56 -2.44
CA VAL A 53 4.85 -10.17 -1.06
C VAL A 53 6.03 -10.34 -0.10
N GLY A 54 6.72 -11.49 -0.13
CA GLY A 54 7.90 -11.73 0.71
C GLY A 54 9.05 -10.78 0.41
N LEU A 55 9.27 -10.45 -0.87
CA LEU A 55 10.26 -9.45 -1.28
C LEU A 55 9.91 -8.05 -0.78
N LEU A 56 8.64 -7.66 -0.88
CA LEU A 56 8.17 -6.35 -0.41
C LEU A 56 8.33 -6.22 1.10
N ILE A 57 8.00 -7.28 1.85
CA ILE A 57 8.24 -7.37 3.30
C ILE A 57 9.74 -7.24 3.61
N ARG A 58 10.62 -7.94 2.90
CA ARG A 58 12.07 -7.79 3.10
C ARG A 58 12.52 -6.36 2.87
N LEU A 59 12.04 -5.70 1.81
CA LEU A 59 12.40 -4.31 1.54
C LEU A 59 11.93 -3.37 2.67
N SER A 60 10.69 -3.52 3.13
CA SER A 60 10.11 -2.63 4.14
C SER A 60 10.59 -2.90 5.58
N THR A 61 11.11 -4.11 5.84
CA THR A 61 11.73 -4.49 7.13
C THR A 61 13.25 -4.35 7.14
N PHE A 62 13.84 -3.73 6.11
CA PHE A 62 15.29 -3.60 5.93
C PHE A 62 16.01 -4.95 5.99
N ASN A 63 15.57 -5.88 5.16
CA ASN A 63 16.01 -7.27 5.12
C ASN A 63 15.89 -7.97 6.48
N LEU A 64 14.69 -7.88 7.08
CA LEU A 64 14.32 -8.50 8.35
C LEU A 64 15.08 -7.94 9.58
N LEU A 65 15.79 -6.81 9.46
CA LEU A 65 16.49 -6.17 10.59
C LEU A 65 15.53 -5.46 11.56
N VAL A 66 14.41 -4.94 11.04
CA VAL A 66 13.39 -4.26 11.85
C VAL A 66 12.03 -4.87 11.53
N VAL A 67 11.60 -5.79 12.38
CA VAL A 67 10.36 -6.55 12.22
C VAL A 67 9.35 -6.11 13.26
N ASN A 68 8.27 -5.49 12.81
CA ASN A 68 7.09 -5.18 13.59
C ASN A 68 5.90 -4.99 12.64
N ASP A 69 4.71 -4.84 13.20
CA ASP A 69 3.46 -4.74 12.44
C ASP A 69 3.46 -3.61 11.41
N ILE A 70 4.11 -2.49 11.73
CA ILE A 70 4.23 -1.34 10.83
C ILE A 70 5.18 -1.66 9.67
N THR A 71 6.39 -2.16 9.95
CA THR A 71 7.39 -2.43 8.90
C THR A 71 6.96 -3.56 7.98
N MET A 72 6.17 -4.51 8.48
CA MET A 72 5.53 -5.56 7.70
C MET A 72 4.52 -5.02 6.68
N ARG A 73 3.71 -4.03 7.08
CA ARG A 73 2.65 -3.41 6.25
C ARG A 73 3.14 -2.23 5.40
N LEU A 74 4.29 -1.64 5.76
CA LEU A 74 4.80 -0.40 5.16
C LEU A 74 4.95 -0.50 3.65
N GLY A 75 5.43 -1.64 3.12
CA GLY A 75 5.54 -1.83 1.68
C GLY A 75 4.19 -1.74 0.96
N ALA A 76 3.16 -2.39 1.51
CA ALA A 76 1.80 -2.32 0.96
C ALA A 76 1.19 -0.91 1.06
N ILE A 77 1.46 -0.18 2.16
CA ILE A 77 1.02 1.22 2.33
C ILE A 77 1.66 2.11 1.26
N ILE A 78 2.96 1.95 0.99
CA ILE A 78 3.67 2.69 -0.07
C ILE A 78 3.07 2.35 -1.45
N CYS A 79 2.86 1.06 -1.74
CA CYS A 79 2.24 0.62 -2.99
C CYS A 79 0.83 1.19 -3.18
N SER A 80 0.05 1.31 -2.10
CA SER A 80 -1.28 1.94 -2.13
C SER A 80 -1.20 3.42 -2.51
N GLY A 81 -0.25 4.17 -1.94
CA GLY A 81 0.00 5.56 -2.33
C GLY A 81 0.45 5.70 -3.79
N LEU A 82 1.34 4.81 -4.25
CA LEU A 82 1.80 4.77 -5.63
C LEU A 82 0.67 4.44 -6.61
N ALA A 83 -0.19 3.49 -6.27
CA ALA A 83 -1.37 3.13 -7.07
C ALA A 83 -2.33 4.31 -7.22
N ALA A 84 -2.60 5.04 -6.13
CA ALA A 84 -3.41 6.26 -6.18
C ALA A 84 -2.80 7.33 -7.08
N TRP A 85 -1.47 7.50 -7.02
CA TRP A 85 -0.77 8.43 -7.90
C TRP A 85 -0.83 8.01 -9.38
N LEU A 86 -0.65 6.71 -9.67
CA LEU A 86 -0.78 6.18 -11.03
C LEU A 86 -2.20 6.36 -11.57
N LEU A 87 -3.23 6.06 -10.77
CA LEU A 87 -4.63 6.29 -11.13
C LEU A 87 -4.91 7.76 -11.46
N TYR A 88 -4.36 8.68 -10.66
CA TYR A 88 -4.45 10.11 -10.96
C TYR A 88 -3.82 10.44 -12.32
N ARG A 89 -2.61 9.95 -12.58
CA ARG A 89 -1.88 10.20 -13.84
C ARG A 89 -2.63 9.63 -15.04
N THR A 90 -3.18 8.42 -14.91
CA THR A 90 -4.01 7.79 -15.94
C THR A 90 -5.25 8.64 -16.21
N GLY A 91 -6.01 9.04 -15.19
CA GLY A 91 -7.21 9.87 -15.37
C GLY A 91 -6.92 11.26 -15.93
N ASP A 92 -5.78 11.88 -15.58
CA ASP A 92 -5.32 13.14 -16.18
C ASP A 92 -4.98 12.94 -17.67
N SER A 93 -4.28 11.86 -18.00
CA SER A 93 -3.90 11.57 -19.39
C SER A 93 -5.07 11.23 -20.32
N LEU A 94 -6.13 10.61 -19.79
CA LEU A 94 -7.29 10.18 -20.56
C LEU A 94 -8.31 11.31 -20.79
N ALA A 95 -8.38 12.28 -19.88
CA ALA A 95 -9.37 13.34 -19.96
C ALA A 95 -8.82 14.67 -19.42
N HIS A 96 -8.73 14.78 -18.10
CA HIS A 96 -8.24 15.97 -17.41
C HIS A 96 -8.01 15.69 -15.92
N GLU A 97 -7.31 16.59 -15.23
CA GLU A 97 -6.93 16.46 -13.83
C GLU A 97 -8.06 16.11 -12.86
N ARG A 98 -9.29 16.60 -13.11
CA ARG A 98 -10.43 16.31 -12.23
C ARG A 98 -10.78 14.83 -12.24
N THR A 99 -10.66 14.18 -13.40
CA THR A 99 -10.92 12.75 -13.57
C THR A 99 -9.89 11.94 -12.79
N GLY A 100 -8.61 12.29 -12.92
CA GLY A 100 -7.55 11.70 -12.12
C GLY A 100 -7.78 11.88 -10.62
N TRP A 101 -8.18 13.09 -10.19
CA TRP A 101 -8.48 13.38 -8.80
C TRP A 101 -9.63 12.52 -8.26
N TYR A 102 -10.74 12.42 -8.99
CA TYR A 102 -11.87 11.59 -8.56
C TYR A 102 -11.52 10.10 -8.55
N ALA A 103 -10.75 9.61 -9.52
CA ALA A 103 -10.29 8.22 -9.55
C ALA A 103 -9.44 7.88 -8.31
N ALA A 104 -8.46 8.73 -7.99
CA ALA A 104 -7.63 8.55 -6.80
C ALA A 104 -8.42 8.69 -5.49
N LEU A 105 -9.37 9.64 -5.44
CA LEU A 105 -10.25 9.83 -4.28
C LEU A 105 -11.08 8.58 -4.02
N ILE A 106 -11.79 8.09 -5.04
CA ILE A 106 -12.62 6.88 -4.94
C ILE A 106 -11.76 5.70 -4.48
N TYR A 107 -10.59 5.49 -5.09
CA TYR A 107 -9.67 4.43 -4.69
C TYR A 107 -9.23 4.53 -3.22
N LEU A 108 -8.85 5.73 -2.75
CA LEU A 108 -8.39 5.91 -1.38
C LEU A 108 -9.51 5.93 -0.33
N THR A 109 -10.78 6.10 -0.73
CA THR A 109 -11.93 6.09 0.18
C THR A 109 -12.75 4.80 0.14
N ALA A 110 -12.69 4.02 -0.94
CA ALA A 110 -13.44 2.78 -1.06
C ALA A 110 -12.97 1.75 -0.03
N VAL A 111 -13.92 1.18 0.72
CA VAL A 111 -13.67 0.31 1.89
C VAL A 111 -12.60 -0.76 1.61
N TYR A 112 -12.70 -1.44 0.47
CA TYR A 112 -11.76 -2.50 0.13
C TYR A 112 -10.33 -1.98 -0.07
N SER A 113 -10.12 -0.95 -0.89
CA SER A 113 -8.79 -0.41 -1.18
C SER A 113 -8.23 0.50 -0.08
N SER A 114 -9.10 1.07 0.76
CA SER A 114 -8.72 1.97 1.84
C SER A 114 -8.44 1.25 3.16
N ILE A 115 -9.17 0.16 3.46
CA ILE A 115 -9.08 -0.54 4.74
C ILE A 115 -8.49 -1.95 4.57
N ILE A 116 -8.91 -2.71 3.57
CA ILE A 116 -8.44 -4.11 3.45
C ILE A 116 -7.05 -4.13 2.81
N ALA A 117 -6.88 -3.48 1.65
CA ALA A 117 -5.61 -3.47 0.93
C ALA A 117 -4.49 -2.77 1.72
N GLY A 118 -3.60 -3.59 2.29
CA GLY A 118 -2.41 -3.17 3.04
C GLY A 118 -2.55 -3.19 4.56
N LEU A 119 -3.68 -3.65 5.11
CA LEU A 119 -3.83 -3.93 6.54
C LEU A 119 -4.20 -5.40 6.83
N PHE A 120 -4.62 -6.15 5.80
CA PHE A 120 -4.97 -7.57 5.86
C PHE A 120 -4.56 -8.25 4.55
#